data_AF-A0A3D1B1D0-F1
#
_entry.id   AF-A0A3D1B1D0-F1
#
_cell.length_a   1.000
_cell.length_b   1.000
_cell.length_c   1.000
_cell.angle_alpha   90.00
_cell.angle_beta   90.00
_cell.angle_gamma   90.00
#
_symmetry.space_group_name_H-M   'P 1'
#
loop_
_entity.id
_entity.type
_entity.pdbx_description
1 polymer ?
#
loop_
_entity_poly.entity_id
_entity_poly.type
_entity_poly.pdbx_seq_one_letter_code
_entity_poly.pdbx_strand_id
1 'polypeptide(L)'
;MSENFKDLYHFIDLARANRKYPDNTANNLKSALKIFEKELNADESKSISMIENSIEEIFRDVAIANKNKSILSLNTYKARLLKVINDYKKYGVDPTKIQKWTPKLRPARHNAPALGGKSTGVLIKKDKTDKENINISNFIDSPVESSHKIEIVLESGAKAALSIPRELNKSDAETIKAVINSLTKL
;
A
#
# COMPACT_ATOMS: atom_id res chain seq x y z
N MET A 1 22.22 15.84 -18.23
CA MET A 1 22.49 14.65 -17.39
C MET A 1 21.32 13.70 -17.59
N SER A 2 21.56 12.41 -17.79
CA SER A 2 20.49 11.42 -17.98
C SER A 2 19.96 11.00 -16.61
N GLU A 3 18.68 11.23 -16.36
CA GLU A 3 17.97 10.87 -15.13
C GLU A 3 17.78 9.35 -15.05
N ASN A 4 18.57 8.67 -14.22
CA ASN A 4 18.56 7.21 -14.11
C ASN A 4 17.77 6.74 -12.88
N PHE A 5 17.42 5.45 -12.82
CA PHE A 5 16.66 4.91 -11.69
C PHE A 5 17.39 5.02 -10.34
N LYS A 6 18.73 4.91 -10.33
CA LYS A 6 19.53 5.02 -9.10
C LYS A 6 19.49 6.43 -8.50
N ASP A 7 19.24 7.46 -9.31
CA ASP A 7 19.06 8.83 -8.83
C ASP A 7 17.87 8.94 -7.85
N LEU A 8 16.88 8.05 -7.96
CA LEU A 8 15.77 7.99 -7.00
C LEU A 8 16.23 7.54 -5.60
N TYR A 9 17.18 6.61 -5.51
CA TYR A 9 17.75 6.21 -4.21
C TYR A 9 18.54 7.35 -3.58
N HIS A 10 19.39 8.02 -4.37
CA HIS A 10 20.16 9.17 -3.93
C HIS A 10 19.25 10.31 -3.46
N PHE A 11 18.17 10.57 -4.22
CA PHE A 11 17.18 11.56 -3.84
C PHE A 11 16.50 11.23 -2.51
N ILE A 12 16.11 9.97 -2.27
CA ILE A 12 15.53 9.57 -0.98
C ILE A 12 16.52 9.81 0.17
N ASP A 13 17.81 9.50 -0.04
CA ASP A 13 18.84 9.74 0.97
C ASP A 13 19.05 11.23 1.26
N LEU A 14 19.07 12.05 0.20
CA LEU A 14 19.19 13.50 0.33
C LEU A 14 17.96 14.09 1.02
N ALA A 15 16.76 13.65 0.66
CA ALA A 15 15.51 14.06 1.30
C ALA A 15 15.45 13.67 2.78
N ARG A 16 15.96 12.47 3.14
CA ARG A 16 16.09 12.03 4.53
C ARG A 16 17.08 12.90 5.30
N ALA A 17 18.28 13.14 4.75
CA ALA A 17 19.30 13.98 5.38
C ALA A 17 18.80 15.41 5.63
N ASN A 18 17.97 15.94 4.72
CA ASN A 18 17.35 17.26 4.84
C ASN A 18 16.04 17.26 5.66
N ARG A 19 15.74 16.18 6.39
CA ARG A 19 14.53 16.00 7.22
C ARG A 19 13.22 16.20 6.46
N LYS A 20 13.22 16.01 5.13
CA LYS A 20 12.03 16.08 4.27
C LYS A 20 11.25 14.77 4.30
N TYR A 21 11.95 13.65 4.50
CA TYR A 21 11.35 12.35 4.78
C TYR A 21 11.73 11.86 6.17
N PRO A 22 10.75 11.41 6.98
CA PRO A 22 11.02 10.60 8.17
C PRO A 22 11.67 9.26 7.79
N ASP A 23 12.44 8.65 8.70
CA ASP A 23 13.16 7.40 8.45
C ASP A 23 12.26 6.26 7.96
N ASN A 24 11.12 6.06 8.61
CA ASN A 24 10.15 5.04 8.18
C ASN A 24 9.64 5.30 6.75
N THR A 25 9.45 6.58 6.38
CA THR A 25 9.04 6.91 5.01
C THR A 25 10.15 6.60 4.03
N ALA A 26 11.39 7.04 4.29
CA ALA A 26 12.54 6.77 3.43
C ALA A 26 12.75 5.26 3.22
N ASN A 27 12.68 4.46 4.29
CA ASN A 27 12.84 3.01 4.22
C ASN A 27 11.72 2.33 3.41
N ASN A 28 10.47 2.76 3.59
CA ASN A 28 9.34 2.24 2.80
C ASN A 28 9.44 2.60 1.31
N LEU A 29 9.94 3.80 0.99
CA LEU A 29 10.17 4.24 -0.38
C LEU A 29 11.31 3.43 -1.03
N LYS A 30 12.44 3.25 -0.34
CA LYS A 30 13.54 2.38 -0.82
C LYS A 30 13.12 0.94 -1.02
N SER A 31 12.28 0.42 -0.11
CA SER A 31 11.72 -0.93 -0.24
C SER A 31 10.84 -1.07 -1.49
N ALA A 32 10.11 -0.01 -1.86
CA ALA A 32 9.36 0.03 -3.10
C ALA A 32 10.30 0.02 -4.31
N LEU A 33 11.31 0.90 -4.33
CA LEU A 33 12.30 0.93 -5.42
C LEU A 33 12.92 -0.45 -5.65
N LYS A 34 13.34 -1.13 -4.59
CA LYS A 34 13.98 -2.45 -4.66
C LYS A 34 13.10 -3.55 -5.27
N ILE A 35 11.78 -3.45 -5.11
CA ILE A 35 10.85 -4.42 -5.71
C ILE A 35 10.76 -4.18 -7.22
N PHE A 36 10.64 -2.92 -7.64
CA PHE A 36 10.50 -2.58 -9.05
C PHE A 36 11.82 -2.71 -9.82
N GLU A 37 12.95 -2.36 -9.20
CA GLU A 37 14.29 -2.41 -9.80
C GLU A 37 14.63 -3.77 -10.42
N LYS A 38 14.13 -4.86 -9.83
CA LYS A 38 14.40 -6.22 -10.27
C LYS A 38 13.75 -6.56 -11.60
N GLU A 39 12.65 -5.89 -11.92
CA GLU A 39 11.83 -6.17 -13.10
C GLU A 39 12.02 -5.08 -14.18
N LEU A 40 12.92 -4.10 -13.96
CA LEU A 40 13.23 -3.09 -14.97
C LEU A 40 14.12 -3.68 -16.06
N ASN A 41 13.78 -3.38 -17.32
CA ASN A 41 14.67 -3.66 -18.43
C ASN A 41 15.83 -2.63 -18.51
N ALA A 42 16.74 -2.86 -19.47
CA ALA A 42 17.95 -2.05 -19.61
C ALA A 42 17.68 -0.58 -19.98
N ASP A 43 16.56 -0.30 -20.65
CA ASP A 43 16.20 1.05 -21.11
C ASP A 43 15.42 1.81 -20.03
N GLU A 44 14.49 1.13 -19.35
CA GLU A 44 13.78 1.66 -18.18
C GLU A 44 14.74 2.04 -17.06
N SER A 45 15.76 1.21 -16.80
CA SER A 45 16.77 1.48 -15.78
C SER A 45 17.54 2.80 -16.02
N LYS A 46 17.64 3.23 -17.28
CA LYS A 46 18.38 4.43 -17.69
C LYS A 46 17.53 5.70 -17.71
N SER A 47 16.21 5.58 -17.64
CA SER A 47 15.29 6.72 -17.78
C SER A 47 14.10 6.63 -16.85
N ILE A 48 14.01 7.57 -15.91
CA ILE A 48 12.83 7.72 -15.04
C ILE A 48 11.55 7.95 -15.87
N SER A 49 11.64 8.67 -16.99
CA SER A 49 10.47 8.91 -17.85
C SER A 49 9.96 7.63 -18.52
N MET A 50 10.85 6.70 -18.88
CA MET A 50 10.43 5.41 -19.45
C MET A 50 9.70 4.58 -18.40
N ILE A 51 10.14 4.61 -17.15
CA ILE A 51 9.48 3.90 -16.04
C ILE A 51 8.05 4.38 -15.83
N GLU A 52 7.79 5.68 -15.91
CA GLU A 52 6.42 6.19 -15.80
C GLU A 52 5.54 5.78 -16.98
N ASN A 53 6.08 5.80 -18.20
CA ASN A 53 5.35 5.44 -19.40
C ASN A 53 4.98 3.94 -19.41
N SER A 54 5.88 3.10 -18.90
CA SER A 54 5.70 1.64 -18.85
C SER A 54 5.24 1.12 -17.48
N ILE A 55 4.76 1.99 -16.58
CA ILE A 55 4.53 1.61 -15.17
C ILE A 55 3.51 0.48 -15.01
N GLU A 56 2.53 0.36 -15.90
CA GLU A 56 1.53 -0.71 -15.84
C GLU A 56 2.11 -2.07 -16.24
N GLU A 57 3.01 -2.09 -17.23
CA GLU A 57 3.71 -3.29 -17.67
C GLU A 57 4.69 -3.77 -16.60
N ILE A 58 5.55 -2.86 -16.11
CA ILE A 58 6.46 -3.15 -15.00
C ILE A 58 5.69 -3.65 -13.77
N PHE A 59 4.53 -3.06 -13.47
CA PHE A 59 3.70 -3.51 -12.35
C PHE A 59 3.15 -4.93 -12.55
N ARG A 60 2.80 -5.30 -13.78
CA ARG A 60 2.37 -6.65 -14.12
C ARG A 60 3.49 -7.66 -13.85
N ASP A 61 4.71 -7.35 -14.29
CA ASP A 61 5.87 -8.21 -14.08
C ASP A 61 6.20 -8.34 -12.59
N VAL A 62 6.17 -7.23 -11.86
CA VAL A 62 6.29 -7.22 -10.39
C VAL A 62 5.25 -8.11 -9.73
N ALA A 63 3.98 -8.08 -10.18
CA ALA A 63 2.93 -8.91 -9.62
C ALA A 63 3.14 -10.41 -9.91
N ILE A 64 3.63 -10.74 -11.11
CA ILE A 64 3.98 -12.11 -11.47
C ILE A 64 5.18 -12.61 -10.66
N ALA A 65 6.19 -11.78 -10.43
CA ALA A 65 7.40 -12.13 -9.67
C ALA A 65 7.16 -12.20 -8.15
N ASN A 66 6.14 -11.50 -7.62
CA ASN A 66 5.87 -11.38 -6.18
C ASN A 66 4.52 -12.00 -5.77
N LYS A 67 4.23 -13.22 -6.23
CA LYS A 67 2.94 -13.94 -5.96
C LYS A 67 2.63 -14.13 -4.47
N ASN A 68 3.64 -14.08 -3.60
CA ASN A 68 3.49 -14.18 -2.16
C ASN A 68 3.01 -12.89 -1.49
N LYS A 69 2.88 -11.78 -2.22
CA LYS A 69 2.36 -10.50 -1.71
C LYS A 69 0.94 -10.29 -2.22
N SER A 70 0.08 -9.73 -1.37
CA SER A 70 -1.26 -9.33 -1.80
C SER A 70 -1.21 -8.20 -2.82
N ILE A 71 -2.16 -8.17 -3.76
CA ILE A 71 -2.27 -7.11 -4.77
C ILE A 71 -2.39 -5.72 -4.14
N LEU A 72 -3.04 -5.62 -2.98
CA LEU A 72 -3.14 -4.38 -2.22
C LEU A 72 -1.77 -3.88 -1.74
N SER A 73 -0.90 -4.79 -1.30
CA SER A 73 0.47 -4.47 -0.91
C SER A 73 1.29 -4.00 -2.12
N LEU A 74 1.15 -4.67 -3.26
CA LEU A 74 1.83 -4.30 -4.51
C LEU A 74 1.39 -2.91 -5.00
N ASN A 75 0.09 -2.63 -5.00
CA ASN A 75 -0.44 -1.29 -5.30
C ASN A 75 0.13 -0.21 -4.37
N THR A 76 0.36 -0.55 -3.11
CA THR A 76 1.02 0.36 -2.16
C THR A 76 2.47 0.64 -2.57
N TYR A 77 3.22 -0.38 -3.03
CA TYR A 77 4.57 -0.18 -3.56
C TYR A 77 4.57 0.65 -4.85
N LYS A 78 3.63 0.40 -5.77
CA LYS A 78 3.44 1.21 -6.99
C LYS A 78 3.19 2.68 -6.65
N ALA A 79 2.27 2.96 -5.74
CA ALA A 79 1.97 4.32 -5.30
C ALA A 79 3.19 5.02 -4.67
N ARG A 80 4.04 4.27 -3.96
CA ARG A 80 5.28 4.78 -3.37
C ARG A 80 6.34 5.09 -4.44
N LEU A 81 6.51 4.23 -5.44
CA LEU A 81 7.39 4.50 -6.58
C LEU A 81 6.97 5.78 -7.32
N LEU A 82 5.70 5.87 -7.72
CA LEU A 82 5.17 7.05 -8.41
C LEU A 82 5.30 8.33 -7.57
N LYS A 83 5.12 8.23 -6.24
CA LYS A 83 5.36 9.35 -5.34
C LYS A 83 6.82 9.82 -5.40
N VAL A 84 7.78 8.90 -5.31
CA VAL A 84 9.22 9.24 -5.34
C VAL A 84 9.60 9.88 -6.67
N ILE A 85 9.10 9.34 -7.79
CA ILE A 85 9.34 9.92 -9.11
C ILE A 85 8.81 11.35 -9.19
N ASN A 86 7.57 11.59 -8.74
CA ASN A 86 6.97 12.91 -8.74
C ASN A 86 7.71 13.91 -7.81
N ASP A 87 8.12 13.46 -6.63
CA ASP A 87 8.89 14.28 -5.69
C ASP A 87 10.29 14.58 -6.26
N TYR A 88 10.94 13.61 -6.92
CA TYR A 88 12.22 13.79 -7.60
C TYR A 88 12.13 14.82 -8.73
N LYS A 89 11.14 14.71 -9.61
CA LYS A 89 10.92 15.69 -10.69
C LYS A 89 10.73 17.11 -10.16
N LYS A 90 10.08 17.25 -9.01
CA LYS A 90 9.80 18.56 -8.40
C LYS A 90 10.98 19.14 -7.64
N TYR A 91 11.72 18.30 -6.90
CA TYR A 91 12.66 18.75 -5.87
C TYR A 91 14.06 18.13 -5.98
N GLY A 92 14.23 17.07 -6.77
CA GLY A 92 15.48 16.32 -6.91
C GLY A 92 16.30 16.66 -8.15
N VAL A 93 15.66 17.10 -9.24
CA VAL A 93 16.36 17.55 -10.47
C VAL A 93 17.23 18.78 -10.21
N ASP A 94 16.79 19.66 -9.31
CA ASP A 94 17.53 20.85 -8.89
C ASP A 94 17.73 20.82 -7.37
N PRO A 95 18.99 20.66 -6.90
CA PRO A 95 19.30 20.60 -5.47
C PRO A 95 18.82 21.81 -4.67
N THR A 96 18.67 22.99 -5.29
CA THR A 96 18.20 24.20 -4.59
C THR A 96 16.73 24.12 -4.19
N LYS A 97 15.92 23.34 -4.92
CA LYS A 97 14.48 23.20 -4.68
C LYS A 97 14.18 22.39 -3.44
N ILE A 98 15.08 21.49 -3.04
CA ILE A 98 14.84 20.65 -1.86
C ILE A 98 14.82 21.47 -0.57
N GLN A 99 15.59 22.56 -0.50
CA GLN A 99 15.62 23.43 0.68
C GLN A 99 14.23 24.05 0.91
N LYS A 100 13.60 24.52 -0.18
CA LYS A 100 12.26 25.15 -0.19
C LYS A 100 11.11 24.13 -0.07
N TRP A 101 11.38 22.83 -0.13
CA TRP A 101 10.36 21.82 0.00
C TRP A 101 9.77 21.80 1.41
N THR A 102 8.48 22.06 1.55
CA THR A 102 7.70 21.86 2.77
C THR A 102 6.84 20.61 2.61
N PRO A 103 7.27 19.45 3.12
CA PRO A 103 6.49 18.23 3.01
C PRO A 103 5.14 18.42 3.69
N LYS A 104 4.06 18.04 3.01
CA LYS A 104 2.72 18.06 3.60
C LYS A 104 2.65 16.97 4.67
N LEU A 105 2.91 17.35 5.91
CA LEU A 105 2.67 16.49 7.07
C LEU A 105 1.16 16.22 7.14
N ARG A 106 0.76 14.96 6.96
CA ARG A 106 -0.61 14.59 7.32
C ARG A 106 -0.67 14.58 8.85
N PRO A 107 -1.62 15.28 9.48
CA PRO A 107 -1.75 15.24 10.92
C PRO A 107 -1.90 13.79 11.37
N ALA A 108 -1.13 13.41 12.39
CA ALA A 108 -1.27 12.11 13.04
C ALA A 108 -2.72 12.01 13.51
N ARG A 109 -3.42 10.96 13.08
CA ARG A 109 -4.86 10.72 13.33
C ARG A 109 -5.19 10.44 14.81
N HIS A 110 -4.33 10.80 15.75
CA HIS A 110 -4.51 10.42 17.14
C HIS A 110 -5.46 11.33 17.93
N ASN A 111 -5.76 12.56 17.48
CA ASN A 111 -6.60 13.50 18.26
C ASN A 111 -7.73 14.20 17.45
N ALA A 112 -8.17 13.66 16.31
CA ALA A 112 -9.33 14.21 15.61
C ALA A 112 -10.61 13.47 16.04
N PRO A 113 -11.65 14.15 16.59
CA PRO A 113 -12.93 13.52 16.83
C PRO A 113 -13.48 12.99 15.50
N ALA A 114 -14.07 11.80 15.56
CA ALA A 114 -14.55 11.04 14.42
C ALA A 114 -15.65 11.79 13.65
N LEU A 115 -15.25 12.68 12.75
CA LEU A 115 -16.10 13.31 11.74
C LEU A 115 -15.31 13.38 10.43
N GLY A 116 -15.61 12.46 9.50
CA GLY A 116 -15.21 12.56 8.09
C GLY A 116 -13.75 12.22 7.78
N GLY A 117 -13.33 10.99 8.07
CA GLY A 117 -12.02 10.48 7.66
C GLY A 117 -11.90 10.37 6.14
N LYS A 118 -11.28 11.36 5.49
CA LYS A 118 -10.77 11.23 4.11
C LYS A 118 -9.61 10.22 4.10
N SER A 119 -9.93 8.95 3.90
CA SER A 119 -9.03 8.01 3.24
C SER A 119 -8.84 8.48 1.78
N THR A 120 -7.70 8.13 1.22
CA THR A 120 -7.26 8.48 -0.13
C THR A 120 -8.32 8.17 -1.19
N GLY A 121 -9.02 9.20 -1.66
CA GLY A 121 -9.70 9.18 -2.94
C GLY A 121 -8.67 8.96 -4.04
N VAL A 122 -8.67 7.76 -4.59
CA VAL A 122 -8.07 7.47 -5.88
C VAL A 122 -8.88 8.25 -6.92
N LEU A 123 -8.21 9.17 -7.62
CA LEU A 123 -8.56 9.71 -8.94
C LEU A 123 -10.04 10.08 -9.17
N ILE A 124 -10.43 11.32 -8.85
CA ILE A 124 -11.44 12.03 -9.65
C ILE A 124 -10.70 13.14 -10.40
N LYS A 125 -10.10 12.79 -11.54
CA LYS A 125 -10.00 13.75 -12.63
C LYS A 125 -11.40 13.83 -13.23
N LYS A 126 -11.97 15.04 -13.28
CA LYS A 126 -13.10 15.35 -14.17
C LYS A 126 -12.56 15.24 -15.60
N ASP A 127 -12.61 14.05 -16.18
CA ASP A 127 -12.57 13.94 -17.63
C ASP A 127 -13.96 14.22 -18.19
N LYS A 128 -13.95 15.02 -19.25
CA LYS A 128 -15.11 15.47 -20.01
C LYS A 128 -15.82 14.25 -20.61
N THR A 129 -17.15 14.35 -20.62
CA THR A 129 -18.12 13.70 -21.52
C THR A 129 -17.53 12.69 -22.50
N ASP A 130 -17.73 11.40 -22.22
CA ASP A 130 -18.64 10.54 -23.00
C ASP A 130 -18.84 9.22 -22.24
N LYS A 131 -20.08 8.90 -21.89
CA LYS A 131 -20.46 7.62 -21.28
C LYS A 131 -21.52 6.94 -22.13
N GLU A 132 -21.07 6.04 -22.99
CA GLU A 132 -21.83 4.83 -23.25
C GLU A 132 -21.83 3.95 -21.98
N ASN A 133 -22.95 3.27 -21.78
CA ASN A 133 -23.28 2.47 -20.61
C ASN A 133 -22.24 1.38 -20.33
N ILE A 134 -21.44 1.56 -19.27
CA ILE A 134 -20.77 0.44 -18.60
C ILE A 134 -21.43 0.27 -17.24
N ASN A 135 -22.24 -0.78 -17.11
CA ASN A 135 -22.83 -1.21 -15.85
C ASN A 135 -21.73 -1.89 -15.03
N ILE A 136 -20.97 -1.07 -14.28
CA ILE A 136 -19.98 -1.55 -13.32
C ILE A 136 -20.75 -2.10 -12.13
N SER A 137 -20.78 -3.42 -12.01
CA SER A 137 -21.32 -4.16 -10.87
C SER A 137 -20.91 -3.48 -9.56
N ASN A 138 -21.89 -3.21 -8.70
CA ASN A 138 -21.71 -2.60 -7.39
C ASN A 138 -20.46 -3.17 -6.69
N PHE A 139 -19.48 -2.30 -6.45
CA PHE A 139 -18.43 -2.55 -5.48
C PHE A 139 -19.09 -2.99 -4.18
N ILE A 140 -18.87 -4.24 -3.78
CA ILE A 140 -19.13 -4.66 -2.41
C ILE A 140 -18.00 -4.02 -1.60
N ASP A 141 -18.21 -2.79 -1.13
CA ASP A 141 -17.54 -2.26 0.04
C ASP A 141 -17.96 -3.16 1.21
N SER A 142 -17.30 -4.31 1.38
CA SER A 142 -17.36 -5.01 2.66
C SER A 142 -16.53 -4.15 3.62
N PRO A 143 -17.15 -3.44 4.60
CA PRO A 143 -16.39 -2.82 5.66
C PRO A 143 -15.52 -3.91 6.30
N VAL A 144 -14.28 -3.56 6.66
CA VAL A 144 -13.39 -4.46 7.41
C VAL A 144 -14.18 -4.94 8.62
N GLU A 145 -14.66 -6.17 8.57
CA GLU A 145 -15.49 -6.74 9.62
C GLU A 145 -14.68 -6.66 10.90
N SER A 146 -15.16 -5.86 11.85
CA SER A 146 -14.57 -5.75 13.18
C SER A 146 -14.72 -7.10 13.85
N SER A 147 -13.73 -7.96 13.65
CA SER A 147 -13.65 -9.31 14.17
C SER A 147 -12.54 -9.39 15.22
N HIS A 148 -12.81 -10.10 16.30
CA HIS A 148 -11.79 -10.55 17.23
C HIS A 148 -11.15 -11.82 16.68
N LYS A 149 -9.82 -11.81 16.61
CA LYS A 149 -9.02 -13.00 16.30
C LYS A 149 -8.38 -13.52 17.58
N ILE A 150 -8.69 -14.75 17.93
CA ILE A 150 -8.12 -15.47 19.07
C ILE A 150 -7.24 -16.58 18.51
N GLU A 151 -5.96 -16.59 18.87
CA GLU A 151 -5.02 -17.66 18.52
C GLU A 151 -4.69 -18.48 19.76
N ILE A 152 -4.82 -19.81 19.65
CA ILE A 152 -4.62 -20.76 20.74
C ILE A 152 -3.61 -21.80 20.27
N VAL A 153 -2.61 -22.07 21.10
CA VAL A 153 -1.68 -23.19 20.89
C VAL A 153 -2.25 -24.40 21.61
N LEU A 154 -2.51 -25.49 20.88
CA LEU A 154 -3.02 -26.75 21.42
C LEU A 154 -1.88 -27.58 22.00
N GLU A 155 -2.21 -28.55 22.85
CA GLU A 155 -1.21 -29.46 23.47
C GLU A 155 -0.39 -30.24 22.44
N SER A 156 -0.95 -30.51 21.26
CA SER A 156 -0.24 -31.13 20.12
C SER A 156 0.83 -30.23 19.49
N GLY A 157 0.98 -28.98 19.96
CA GLY A 157 1.82 -27.95 19.36
C GLY A 157 1.20 -27.27 18.13
N ALA A 158 0.03 -27.74 17.68
CA ALA A 158 -0.71 -27.12 16.58
C ALA A 158 -1.32 -25.78 17.01
N LYS A 159 -1.48 -24.86 16.05
CA LYS A 159 -2.14 -23.57 16.28
C LYS A 159 -3.57 -23.60 15.77
N ALA A 160 -4.52 -23.24 16.63
CA ALA A 160 -5.90 -22.98 16.28
C ALA A 160 -6.13 -21.46 16.25
N ALA A 161 -6.94 -20.99 15.30
CA ALA A 161 -7.34 -19.59 15.22
C ALA A 161 -8.86 -19.50 15.08
N LEU A 162 -9.48 -18.66 15.90
CA LEU A 162 -10.91 -18.36 15.86
C LEU A 162 -11.10 -16.89 15.50
N SER A 163 -11.86 -16.62 14.45
CA SER A 163 -12.26 -15.27 14.04
C SER A 163 -13.75 -15.12 14.30
N ILE A 164 -14.13 -14.21 15.19
CA ILE A 164 -15.52 -13.97 15.61
C ILE A 164 -15.86 -12.48 15.50
N PRO A 165 -17.12 -12.09 15.26
CA PRO A 165 -17.52 -10.69 15.25
C PRO A 165 -17.31 -10.03 16.63
N ARG A 166 -17.18 -8.70 16.65
CA ARG A 166 -17.00 -7.90 17.89
C ARG A 166 -18.14 -8.09 18.89
N GLU A 167 -19.35 -8.27 18.37
CA GLU A 167 -20.56 -8.47 19.16
C GLU A 167 -21.10 -9.86 18.81
N LEU A 168 -21.21 -10.71 19.82
CA LEU A 168 -21.85 -12.02 19.75
C LEU A 168 -23.05 -12.02 20.69
N ASN A 169 -24.19 -12.50 20.20
CA ASN A 169 -25.31 -12.79 21.07
C ASN A 169 -25.13 -14.17 21.73
N LYS A 170 -25.97 -14.50 22.72
CA LYS A 170 -25.87 -15.75 23.48
C LYS A 170 -26.08 -16.99 22.59
N SER A 171 -27.00 -16.94 21.63
CA SER A 171 -27.28 -18.07 20.73
C SER A 171 -26.12 -18.37 19.79
N ASP A 172 -25.41 -17.35 19.31
CA ASP A 172 -24.24 -17.51 18.44
C ASP A 172 -23.10 -18.16 19.21
N ALA A 173 -22.88 -17.72 20.46
CA ALA A 173 -21.88 -18.32 21.35
C ALA A 173 -22.19 -19.80 21.66
N GLU A 174 -23.45 -20.14 21.93
CA GLU A 174 -23.88 -21.52 22.14
C GLU A 174 -23.68 -22.38 20.89
N THR A 175 -23.94 -21.84 19.71
CA THR A 175 -23.74 -22.52 18.43
C THR A 175 -22.25 -22.81 18.20
N ILE A 176 -21.37 -21.82 18.40
CA ILE A 176 -19.92 -21.99 18.28
C ILE A 176 -19.42 -23.08 19.24
N LYS A 177 -19.90 -23.07 20.49
CA LYS A 177 -19.56 -24.09 21.49
C LYS A 177 -20.03 -25.48 21.05
N ALA A 178 -21.25 -25.61 20.53
CA ALA A 178 -21.79 -26.88 20.05
C ALA A 178 -20.97 -27.45 18.88
N VAL A 179 -20.53 -26.59 17.95
CA VAL A 179 -19.65 -26.99 16.84
C VAL A 179 -18.30 -27.47 17.35
N ILE A 180 -17.68 -26.77 18.30
CA ILE A 180 -16.39 -27.22 18.86
C ILE A 180 -16.55 -28.58 19.57
N ASN A 181 -17.62 -28.73 20.36
CA ASN A 181 -17.90 -29.97 21.08
C ASN A 181 -18.20 -31.17 20.15
N SER A 182 -18.76 -30.94 18.97
CA SER A 182 -19.02 -32.03 18.02
C SER A 182 -17.74 -32.55 17.34
N LEU A 183 -16.68 -31.73 17.32
CA LEU A 183 -15.39 -32.09 16.75
C LEU A 183 -14.49 -32.85 17.74
N THR A 184 -14.79 -32.81 19.03
CA THR A 184 -14.09 -33.62 20.04
C THR A 184 -14.68 -35.02 20.07
N LYS A 185 -13.85 -36.04 19.85
CA LYS A 185 -14.22 -37.43 20.17
C LYS A 185 -14.14 -37.58 21.70
N LEU A 186 -15.21 -38.06 22.31
CA LEU A 186 -15.24 -38.47 23.72
C LEU A 186 -14.14 -39.49 24.02
#